data_AF-A0AA41X5D6-F1
#
_entry.id   AF-A0AA41X5D6-F1
#
_cell.length_a   1.000
_cell.length_b   1.000
_cell.length_c   1.000
_cell.angle_alpha   90.00
_cell.angle_beta   90.00
_cell.angle_gamma   90.00
#
_symmetry.space_group_name_H-M   'P 1'
#
loop_
_entity.id
_entity.type
_entity.pdbx_description
1 polymer ?
#
loop_
_entity_poly.entity_id
_entity_poly.type
_entity_poly.pdbx_seq_one_letter_code
_entity_poly.pdbx_strand_id
1 'polypeptide(L)'
;DGNEITKEDIQLPSCTPSMTYVDENFEGTLDEEVKKFERDLLKKLYPSYPSTRQLAKKLGLSHTAIANKLREYGINKATVKL
;
A
#
# COMPACT_ATOMS: atom_id res chain seq x y z
N ASP A 1 -10.84 46.22 12.87
CA ASP A 1 -11.68 45.17 12.26
C ASP A 1 -10.86 43.96 11.88
N GLY A 2 -10.91 42.91 12.70
CA GLY A 2 -10.33 41.61 12.37
C GLY A 2 -11.41 40.77 11.71
N ASN A 3 -11.24 40.41 10.45
CA ASN A 3 -12.18 39.56 9.74
C ASN A 3 -12.07 38.15 10.33
N GLU A 4 -13.15 37.67 10.95
CA GLU A 4 -13.21 36.34 11.55
C GLU A 4 -13.23 35.31 10.41
N ILE A 5 -12.15 34.51 10.30
CA ILE A 5 -12.05 33.47 9.28
C ILE A 5 -12.92 32.31 9.74
N THR A 6 -13.98 32.01 8.98
CA THR A 6 -14.85 30.89 9.29
C THR A 6 -14.30 29.62 8.64
N LYS A 7 -14.71 28.45 9.17
CA LYS A 7 -14.38 27.13 8.62
C LYS A 7 -14.75 26.98 7.14
N GLU A 8 -15.68 27.79 6.62
CA GLU A 8 -16.05 27.81 5.22
C GLU A 8 -15.04 28.52 4.30
N ASP A 9 -14.19 29.39 4.86
CA ASP A 9 -13.10 30.07 4.14
C ASP A 9 -11.91 29.14 3.88
N ILE A 10 -11.86 28.00 4.57
CA ILE A 10 -10.84 26.97 4.39
C ILE A 10 -11.23 26.09 3.20
N GLN A 11 -10.91 26.54 1.99
CA GLN A 11 -10.95 25.71 0.78
C GLN A 11 -9.81 24.69 0.84
N LEU A 12 -10.03 23.58 1.54
CA LEU A 12 -9.15 22.41 1.42
C LEU A 12 -9.23 21.95 -0.04
N PRO A 13 -8.10 21.87 -0.78
CA PRO A 13 -8.11 21.16 -2.06
C PRO A 13 -8.65 19.78 -1.75
N SER A 14 -9.77 19.41 -2.37
CA SER A 14 -10.47 18.15 -2.14
C SER A 14 -9.42 17.06 -2.22
N CYS A 15 -8.91 16.64 -1.05
CA CYS A 15 -7.90 15.62 -0.97
C CYS A 15 -8.62 14.44 -1.58
N THR A 16 -8.22 14.09 -2.80
CA THR A 16 -8.71 12.89 -3.43
C THR A 16 -8.55 11.81 -2.37
N PRO A 17 -9.55 10.95 -2.11
CA PRO A 17 -9.35 9.79 -1.25
C PRO A 17 -8.40 8.77 -1.90
N SER A 18 -7.33 9.25 -2.54
CA SER A 18 -6.11 8.53 -2.78
C SER A 18 -5.40 8.42 -1.42
N MET A 19 -5.65 7.30 -0.73
CA MET A 19 -4.86 6.83 0.40
C MET A 19 -5.10 7.51 1.74
N THR A 20 -6.28 7.34 2.33
CA THR A 20 -6.34 7.16 3.79
C THR A 20 -5.72 5.78 4.07
N TYR A 21 -4.41 5.72 4.28
CA TYR A 21 -3.65 4.47 4.38
C TYR A 21 -3.75 3.78 5.75
N VAL A 22 -4.52 4.35 6.67
CA VAL A 22 -4.66 3.83 8.03
C VAL A 22 -6.14 3.87 8.36
N ASP A 23 -6.78 2.72 8.24
CA ASP A 23 -8.11 2.49 8.79
C ASP A 23 -7.96 2.43 10.31
N GLU A 24 -8.61 3.35 11.03
CA GLU A 24 -8.57 3.39 12.50
C GLU A 24 -9.30 2.19 13.13
N ASN A 25 -10.05 1.41 12.34
CA ASN A 25 -10.66 0.14 12.73
C ASN A 25 -9.67 -1.04 12.65
N PHE A 26 -8.53 -0.87 13.31
CA PHE A 26 -7.50 -1.90 13.34
C PHE A 26 -7.86 -3.03 14.33
N GLU A 27 -8.61 -4.03 13.88
CA GLU A 27 -8.84 -5.28 14.62
C GLU A 27 -7.76 -6.32 14.26
N GLY A 28 -6.63 -6.30 14.98
CA GLY A 28 -5.55 -7.28 14.82
C GLY A 28 -4.24 -6.91 15.52
N THR A 29 -3.21 -7.73 15.35
CA THR A 29 -1.83 -7.38 15.76
C THR A 29 -1.12 -6.63 14.64
N LEU A 30 -0.22 -5.68 14.98
CA LEU A 30 0.53 -4.87 13.99
C LEU A 30 1.15 -5.73 12.86
N ASP A 31 1.61 -6.94 13.21
CA ASP A 31 2.16 -7.90 12.27
C ASP A 31 1.16 -8.34 11.17
N GLU A 32 -0.11 -8.52 11.51
CA GLU A 32 -1.15 -8.90 10.57
C GLU A 32 -1.46 -7.79 9.56
N GLU A 33 -1.50 -6.53 10.00
CA GLU A 33 -1.70 -5.42 9.05
C GLU A 33 -0.50 -5.20 8.17
N VAL A 34 0.70 -5.28 8.75
CA VAL A 34 1.93 -5.18 7.98
C VAL A 34 1.94 -6.27 6.91
N LYS A 35 1.54 -7.51 7.25
CA LYS A 35 1.39 -8.59 6.26
C LYS A 35 0.34 -8.30 5.18
N LYS A 36 -0.84 -7.77 5.53
CA LYS A 36 -1.87 -7.39 4.55
C LYS A 36 -1.37 -6.26 3.64
N PHE A 37 -0.76 -5.23 4.20
CA PHE A 37 -0.19 -4.12 3.46
C PHE A 37 0.93 -4.58 2.54
N GLU A 38 1.87 -5.39 3.04
CA GLU A 38 2.94 -5.98 2.24
C GLU A 38 2.38 -6.82 1.10
N ARG A 39 1.34 -7.63 1.37
CA ARG A 39 0.65 -8.40 0.33
C ARG A 39 0.04 -7.50 -0.73
N ASP A 40 -0.68 -6.46 -0.34
CA ASP A 40 -1.37 -5.58 -1.27
C ASP A 40 -0.38 -4.72 -2.06
N LEU A 41 0.73 -4.31 -1.44
CA LEU A 41 1.85 -3.66 -2.09
C LEU A 41 2.48 -4.58 -3.14
N LEU A 42 2.82 -5.82 -2.77
CA LEU A 42 3.38 -6.82 -3.69
C LEU A 42 2.40 -7.12 -4.82
N LYS A 43 1.10 -7.27 -4.52
CA LYS A 43 0.04 -7.45 -5.50
C LYS A 43 0.04 -6.28 -6.48
N LYS A 44 -0.01 -5.02 -6.03
CA LYS A 44 -0.04 -3.85 -6.91
C LYS A 44 1.22 -3.68 -7.76
N LEU A 45 2.40 -4.05 -7.26
CA LEU A 45 3.67 -3.90 -7.99
C LEU A 45 3.98 -5.05 -8.97
N TYR A 46 3.45 -6.24 -8.76
CA TYR A 46 3.78 -7.42 -9.56
C TYR A 46 3.40 -7.34 -11.07
N PRO A 47 2.34 -6.61 -11.53
CA PRO A 47 2.06 -6.40 -12.96
C PRO A 47 3.08 -5.46 -13.59
N SER A 48 3.46 -4.43 -12.84
CA SER A 48 4.47 -3.45 -13.24
C SER A 48 5.87 -4.07 -13.25
N TYR A 49 6.10 -5.08 -12.40
CA TYR A 49 7.38 -5.78 -12.27
C TYR A 49 7.17 -7.30 -12.28
N PRO A 50 7.04 -7.94 -13.45
CA PRO A 50 6.77 -9.38 -13.58
C PRO A 50 7.94 -10.27 -13.12
N SER A 51 9.04 -9.67 -12.65
CA SER A 51 10.26 -10.31 -12.19
C SER A 51 10.47 -10.02 -10.71
N THR A 52 10.60 -11.08 -9.91
CA THR A 52 10.97 -11.03 -8.50
C THR A 52 12.25 -10.21 -8.27
N ARG A 53 13.20 -10.29 -9.21
CA ARG A 53 14.47 -9.55 -9.13
C ARG A 53 14.28 -8.04 -9.34
N GLN A 54 13.39 -7.64 -10.25
CA GLN A 54 13.09 -6.22 -10.48
C GLN A 54 12.30 -5.63 -9.30
N LEU A 55 11.33 -6.39 -8.80
CA LEU A 55 10.55 -6.02 -7.62
C LEU A 55 11.43 -5.87 -6.37
N ALA A 56 12.34 -6.83 -6.14
CA ALA A 56 13.32 -6.78 -5.07
C ALA A 56 14.24 -5.55 -5.15
N LYS A 57 14.75 -5.23 -6.34
CA LYS A 57 15.58 -4.04 -6.55
C LYS A 57 14.82 -2.75 -6.24
N LYS A 58 13.51 -2.69 -6.52
CA LYS A 58 12.68 -1.52 -6.23
C LYS A 58 12.35 -1.38 -4.75
N LEU A 59 12.14 -2.50 -4.06
CA LEU A 59 11.81 -2.56 -2.63
C LEU A 59 13.06 -2.57 -1.72
N GLY A 60 14.26 -2.67 -2.26
CA GLY A 60 15.50 -2.75 -1.47
C GLY A 60 15.68 -4.07 -0.71
N LEU A 61 14.93 -5.11 -1.09
CA LEU A 61 14.97 -6.42 -0.46
C LEU A 61 15.77 -7.43 -1.31
N SER A 62 16.14 -8.56 -0.71
CA SER A 62 16.78 -9.64 -1.47
C SER A 62 15.76 -10.35 -2.36
N HIS A 63 16.22 -10.85 -3.51
CA HIS A 63 15.35 -11.58 -4.45
C HIS A 63 14.69 -12.82 -3.81
N THR A 64 15.38 -13.44 -2.84
CA THR A 64 14.91 -14.61 -2.09
C THR A 64 13.87 -14.21 -1.06
N ALA A 65 14.05 -13.06 -0.38
CA ALA A 65 13.06 -12.55 0.58
C ALA A 65 11.73 -12.21 -0.12
N ILE A 66 11.78 -11.53 -1.27
CA ILE A 66 10.57 -11.27 -2.06
C ILE A 66 9.97 -12.59 -2.59
N ALA A 67 10.78 -13.54 -3.05
CA ALA A 67 10.29 -14.84 -3.50
C ALA A 67 9.55 -15.60 -2.39
N ASN A 68 10.08 -15.58 -1.17
CA ASN A 68 9.47 -16.21 -0.01
C ASN A 68 8.18 -15.49 0.38
N LYS A 69 8.18 -14.15 0.46
CA LYS A 69 6.97 -13.35 0.73
C LYS A 69 5.87 -13.58 -0.31
N LEU A 70 6.21 -13.58 -1.61
CA LEU A 70 5.24 -13.86 -2.68
C LEU A 70 4.61 -15.26 -2.54
N ARG A 71 5.40 -16.27 -2.16
CA ARG A 71 4.91 -17.64 -1.91
C ARG A 71 4.03 -17.71 -0.67
N GLU A 72 4.46 -17.09 0.42
CA GLU A 72 3.74 -17.06 1.71
C GLU A 72 2.37 -16.40 1.56
N TYR A 73 2.29 -15.31 0.79
CA TYR A 73 1.05 -14.59 0.55
C TYR A 73 0.23 -15.14 -0.63
N GLY A 74 0.70 -16.20 -1.31
CA GLY A 74 -0.01 -16.78 -2.46
C GLY A 74 -0.17 -15.82 -3.65
N ILE A 75 0.70 -14.82 -3.78
CA ILE A 75 0.61 -13.80 -4.83
C ILE A 75 1.22 -14.37 -6.11
N ASN A 76 0.37 -14.66 -7.09
CA ASN A 76 0.76 -15.21 -8.38
C ASN A 76 0.38 -14.27 -9.51
N LYS A 77 0.98 -14.42 -10.71
CA LYS A 77 0.65 -13.58 -11.90
C LYS A 77 -0.86 -13.52 -12.20
N ALA A 78 -1.61 -14.53 -11.77
CA ALA A 78 -3.04 -14.63 -11.91
C ALA A 78 -3.84 -13.76 -10.91
N THR A 79 -3.37 -13.57 -9.67
CA THR A 79 -4.14 -12.82 -8.64
C THR A 79 -4.16 -11.32 -8.89
N VAL A 80 -3.29 -10.83 -9.76
CA VAL A 80 -3.12 -9.41 -10.04
C VAL A 80 -3.86 -8.92 -11.28
N LYS A 81 -4.51 -9.84 -12.00
CA LYS A 81 -5.37 -9.48 -13.13
C LYS A 81 -6.85 -9.34 -12.75
N LEU A 82 -7.19 -9.41 -11.46
CA LEU A 82 -8.56 -9.20 -10.98
C LEU A 82 -8.78 -7.75 -10.56
#